data_AF-A0A0F9LSF8-F1
#
_entry.id   AF-A0A0F9LSF8-F1
#
_cell.length_a   1.000
_cell.length_b   1.000
_cell.length_c   1.000
_cell.angle_alpha   90.00
_cell.angle_beta   90.00
_cell.angle_gamma   90.00
#
_symmetry.space_group_name_H-M   'P 1'
#
loop_
_entity.id
_entity.type
_entity.pdbx_description
1 polymer ?
#
loop_
_entity_poly.entity_id
_entity_poly.type
_entity_poly.pdbx_seq_one_letter_code
_entity_poly.pdbx_strand_id
1 'polypeptide(L)'
;MKIGTKSLLFGVHQFMLHPALVLLAWLIYYKCFPRLFQLCAIVTHDWGYWGCSNMDGNEGSNHPLRAGKMWRYSKFGRKVMWEIYGHSGSFASVNNFPLSKLFKADKLSMIFLSCFVYLILSSLSGEIIEFMKISGYKKFRTQDKIHWFYGTIHKIMERVYNE
;
A
#
# COMPACT_ATOMS: atom_id res chain seq x y z
N MET A 1 -17.13 -8.33 8.64
CA MET A 1 -15.72 -7.88 8.79
C MET A 1 -15.55 -6.52 8.14
N LYS A 2 -14.80 -5.61 8.76
CA LYS A 2 -14.55 -4.27 8.19
C LYS A 2 -13.60 -4.35 6.98
N ILE A 3 -13.63 -3.33 6.12
CA ILE A 3 -12.96 -3.35 4.81
C ILE A 3 -11.45 -3.57 4.93
N GLY A 4 -10.80 -2.93 5.92
CA GLY A 4 -9.35 -3.05 6.11
C GLY A 4 -8.92 -4.47 6.51
N THR A 5 -9.70 -5.15 7.37
CA THR A 5 -9.43 -6.56 7.69
C THR A 5 -9.67 -7.46 6.48
N LYS A 6 -10.71 -7.18 5.68
CA LYS A 6 -10.93 -7.93 4.43
C LYS A 6 -9.78 -7.74 3.45
N SER A 7 -9.24 -6.51 3.35
CA SER A 7 -8.09 -6.21 2.49
C SER A 7 -6.86 -7.02 2.88
N LEU A 8 -6.53 -7.04 4.17
CA LEU A 8 -5.38 -7.79 4.68
C LEU A 8 -5.49 -9.31 4.49
N LEU A 9 -6.70 -9.87 4.43
CA LEU A 9 -6.91 -11.31 4.29
C LEU A 9 -7.17 -11.76 2.85
N PHE A 10 -7.89 -10.96 2.06
CA PHE A 10 -8.42 -11.35 0.75
C PHE A 10 -8.31 -10.26 -0.33
N GLY A 11 -7.79 -9.08 0.02
CA GLY A 11 -7.72 -7.92 -0.89
C GLY A 11 -6.33 -7.64 -1.42
N VAL A 12 -6.14 -6.42 -1.89
CA VAL A 12 -4.89 -6.04 -2.57
C VAL A 12 -3.71 -5.96 -1.60
N HIS A 13 -3.97 -5.73 -0.31
CA HIS A 13 -2.96 -5.70 0.75
C HIS A 13 -2.83 -7.04 1.48
N GLN A 14 -3.10 -8.16 0.80
CA GLN A 14 -3.06 -9.48 1.45
C GLN A 14 -1.69 -9.72 2.10
N PHE A 15 -1.70 -10.16 3.37
CA PHE A 15 -0.52 -10.21 4.25
C PHE A 15 0.67 -11.07 3.76
N MET A 16 0.51 -11.88 2.71
CA MET A 16 1.61 -12.65 2.09
C MET A 16 1.92 -12.13 0.69
N LEU A 17 0.91 -12.03 -0.17
CA LEU A 17 1.06 -11.66 -1.58
C LEU A 17 1.63 -10.26 -1.72
N HIS A 18 1.04 -9.27 -1.03
CA HIS A 18 1.49 -7.89 -1.15
C HIS A 18 2.93 -7.69 -0.66
N PRO A 19 3.32 -8.12 0.56
CA PRO A 19 4.72 -8.05 0.98
C PRO A 19 5.70 -8.78 0.05
N ALA A 20 5.29 -9.90 -0.56
CA ALA A 20 6.13 -10.60 -1.54
C ALA A 20 6.34 -9.78 -2.83
N LEU A 21 5.29 -9.11 -3.33
CA LEU A 21 5.39 -8.22 -4.49
C LEU A 21 6.18 -6.95 -4.17
N VAL A 22 6.03 -6.38 -2.97
CA VAL A 22 6.85 -5.25 -2.51
C VAL A 22 8.32 -5.65 -2.39
N LEU A 23 8.61 -6.85 -1.89
CA LEU A 23 9.98 -7.38 -1.83
C LEU A 23 10.55 -7.57 -3.25
N LEU A 24 9.78 -8.12 -4.17
CA LEU A 24 10.19 -8.25 -5.58
C LEU A 24 10.49 -6.88 -6.20
N ALA A 25 9.60 -5.91 -6.01
CA ALA A 25 9.79 -4.54 -6.47
C ALA A 25 11.05 -3.89 -5.88
N TRP A 26 11.30 -4.12 -4.59
CA TRP A 26 12.51 -3.66 -3.91
C TRP A 26 13.77 -4.23 -4.55
N LEU A 27 13.81 -5.55 -4.78
CA LEU A 27 14.97 -6.22 -5.34
C LEU A 27 15.27 -5.74 -6.77
N ILE A 28 14.23 -5.53 -7.58
CA ILE A 28 14.37 -5.04 -8.96
C ILE A 28 14.83 -3.58 -8.98
N TYR A 29 14.21 -2.72 -8.17
CA TYR A 29 14.46 -1.28 -8.19
C TYR A 29 15.78 -0.90 -7.50
N TYR A 30 16.01 -1.39 -6.28
CA TYR A 30 17.20 -1.03 -5.50
C TYR A 30 18.40 -1.96 -5.73
N LYS A 31 18.22 -3.08 -6.45
CA LYS A 31 19.27 -4.06 -6.77
C LYS A 31 20.06 -4.54 -5.54
N CYS A 32 19.42 -4.55 -4.38
CA CYS A 32 20.00 -5.02 -3.13
C CYS A 32 18.92 -5.60 -2.21
N PHE A 33 19.32 -6.53 -1.35
CA PHE A 33 18.42 -7.12 -0.38
C PHE A 33 18.10 -6.10 0.74
N PRO A 34 16.83 -5.97 1.16
CA PRO A 34 16.47 -5.08 2.26
C PRO A 34 17.16 -5.50 3.56
N ARG A 35 17.58 -4.53 4.36
CA ARG A 35 18.10 -4.81 5.71
C ARG A 35 16.97 -5.38 6.58
N LEU A 36 17.32 -6.07 7.67
CA LEU A 36 16.33 -6.71 8.55
C LEU A 36 15.18 -5.78 8.98
N PHE A 37 15.49 -4.53 9.36
CA PHE A 37 14.44 -3.56 9.73
C PHE A 37 13.54 -3.15 8.55
N GLN A 38 14.07 -3.13 7.33
CA GLN A 38 13.31 -2.81 6.12
C GLN A 38 12.43 -3.99 5.73
N LEU A 39 12.94 -5.22 5.88
CA LEU A 39 12.14 -6.43 5.71
C LEU A 39 10.96 -6.46 6.70
N CYS A 40 11.21 -6.12 7.97
CA CYS A 40 10.15 -5.96 8.96
C CYS A 40 9.13 -4.87 8.57
N ALA A 41 9.60 -3.74 8.02
CA ALA A 41 8.71 -2.70 7.51
C ALA A 41 7.86 -3.19 6.33
N ILE A 42 8.47 -3.85 5.34
CA ILE A 42 7.78 -4.44 4.18
C ILE A 42 6.64 -5.36 4.64
N VAL A 43 6.90 -6.23 5.61
CA VAL A 43 5.89 -7.20 6.08
C VAL A 43 4.74 -6.53 6.83
N THR A 44 5.02 -5.47 7.58
CA THR A 44 4.07 -4.95 8.58
C THR A 44 3.46 -3.58 8.26
N HIS A 45 3.90 -2.89 7.21
CA HIS A 45 3.48 -1.52 6.91
C HIS A 45 1.95 -1.35 6.79
N ASP A 46 1.27 -2.35 6.23
CA ASP A 46 -0.19 -2.34 6.05
C ASP A 46 -0.98 -2.92 7.22
N TRP A 47 -0.34 -3.53 8.22
CA TRP A 47 -1.07 -4.14 9.35
C TRP A 47 -1.89 -3.12 10.15
N GLY A 48 -1.59 -1.83 10.00
CA GLY A 48 -2.40 -0.73 10.48
C GLY A 48 -3.82 -0.71 9.92
N TYR A 49 -4.12 -1.40 8.81
CA TYR A 49 -5.46 -1.52 8.26
C TYR A 49 -6.39 -2.45 9.06
N TRP A 50 -5.86 -3.21 10.02
CA TRP A 50 -6.67 -4.12 10.82
C TRP A 50 -7.81 -3.37 11.54
N GLY A 51 -9.05 -3.77 11.25
CA GLY A 51 -10.22 -3.16 11.87
C GLY A 51 -10.62 -1.78 11.32
N CYS A 52 -10.10 -1.34 10.17
CA CYS A 52 -10.53 -0.10 9.52
C CYS A 52 -11.82 -0.27 8.75
N SER A 53 -12.71 0.71 8.89
CA SER A 53 -13.94 0.80 8.09
C SER A 53 -13.73 1.29 6.66
N ASN A 54 -12.60 1.95 6.39
CA ASN A 54 -12.21 2.57 5.11
C ASN A 54 -10.70 2.38 4.86
N MET A 55 -10.27 2.42 3.59
CA MET A 55 -8.86 2.36 3.21
C MET A 55 -8.23 3.75 3.06
N ASP A 56 -8.91 4.65 2.34
CA ASP A 56 -8.43 5.99 2.00
C ASP A 56 -9.17 7.09 2.77
N GLY A 57 -10.15 6.72 3.61
CA GLY A 57 -10.83 7.65 4.51
C GLY A 57 -10.02 8.04 5.76
N ASN A 58 -10.69 8.68 6.73
CA ASN A 58 -10.06 9.22 7.92
C ASN A 58 -9.37 8.17 8.81
N GLU A 59 -9.90 6.94 8.87
CA GLU A 59 -9.28 5.85 9.64
C GLU A 59 -8.11 5.26 8.85
N GLY A 60 -8.37 4.84 7.61
CA GLY A 60 -7.42 4.12 6.77
C GLY A 60 -6.17 4.93 6.44
N SER A 61 -6.29 6.24 6.23
CA SER A 61 -5.14 7.15 6.04
C SER A 61 -4.13 7.15 7.20
N ASN A 62 -4.58 6.78 8.42
CA ASN A 62 -3.75 6.66 9.61
C ASN A 62 -3.18 5.25 9.85
N HIS A 63 -3.28 4.34 8.87
CA HIS A 63 -2.66 3.02 8.97
C HIS A 63 -1.14 3.05 9.22
N PRO A 64 -0.33 3.99 8.66
CA PRO A 64 1.12 3.98 8.89
C PRO A 64 1.44 4.22 10.36
N LEU A 65 0.72 5.17 10.98
CA LEU A 65 0.85 5.46 12.41
C LEU A 65 0.58 4.22 13.27
N ARG A 66 -0.50 3.49 12.95
CA ARG A 66 -0.90 2.28 13.69
C ARG A 66 0.10 1.14 13.51
N ALA A 67 0.54 0.89 12.28
CA ALA A 67 1.56 -0.11 11.99
C ALA A 67 2.89 0.23 12.70
N GLY A 68 3.33 1.49 12.65
CA GLY A 68 4.56 1.92 13.32
C GLY A 68 4.49 1.80 14.86
N LYS A 69 3.32 2.06 15.47
CA LYS A 69 3.14 1.89 16.92
C LYS A 69 3.41 0.46 17.40
N MET A 70 3.21 -0.56 16.56
CA MET A 70 3.51 -1.96 16.88
C MET A 70 5.00 -2.19 17.15
N TRP A 71 5.86 -1.35 16.57
CA TRP A 71 7.31 -1.46 16.67
C TRP A 71 7.93 -0.60 17.78
N ARG A 72 7.12 0.17 18.52
CA ARG A 72 7.59 1.16 19.53
C ARG A 72 8.62 0.58 20.52
N TYR A 73 8.43 -0.67 20.95
CA TYR A 73 9.27 -1.31 21.97
C TYR A 73 10.39 -2.20 21.40
N SER A 74 10.52 -2.29 20.08
CA SER A 74 11.57 -3.08 19.44
C SER A 74 12.91 -2.35 19.41
N LYS A 75 14.02 -3.09 19.54
CA LYS A 75 15.40 -2.57 19.50
C LYS A 75 15.72 -1.80 18.21
N PHE A 76 15.10 -2.17 17.08
CA PHE A 76 15.22 -1.49 15.79
C PHE A 76 13.94 -0.74 15.39
N GLY A 77 13.00 -0.58 16.33
CA GLY A 77 11.66 -0.04 16.09
C GLY A 77 11.65 1.33 15.43
N ARG A 78 12.53 2.25 15.84
CA ARG A 78 12.65 3.57 15.22
C ARG A 78 12.97 3.52 13.72
N LYS A 79 13.83 2.58 13.30
CA LYS A 79 14.18 2.41 11.88
C LYS A 79 13.02 1.81 11.09
N VAL A 80 12.26 0.88 11.68
CA VAL A 80 11.04 0.33 11.07
C VAL A 80 9.98 1.41 10.94
N MET A 81 9.72 2.16 12.02
CA MET A 81 8.76 3.26 12.04
C MET A 81 9.09 4.30 10.97
N TRP A 82 10.36 4.61 10.74
CA TRP A 82 10.77 5.51 9.66
C TRP A 82 10.36 5.00 8.27
N GLU A 83 10.65 3.72 7.99
CA GLU A 83 10.26 3.11 6.71
C GLU A 83 8.73 3.07 6.56
N ILE A 84 8.00 2.74 7.63
CA ILE A 84 6.53 2.71 7.64
C ILE A 84 5.94 4.12 7.51
N TYR A 85 6.40 5.13 8.24
CA TYR A 85 5.77 6.46 8.17
C TYR A 85 6.01 7.12 6.81
N GLY A 86 7.18 6.91 6.22
CA GLY A 86 7.51 7.46 4.92
C GLY A 86 6.94 6.69 3.72
N HIS A 87 6.30 5.53 3.90
CA HIS A 87 5.81 4.74 2.75
C HIS A 87 4.50 5.27 2.15
N SER A 88 3.72 6.02 2.93
CA SER A 88 2.45 6.60 2.47
C SER A 88 2.65 8.08 2.18
N GLY A 89 2.60 8.45 0.90
CA GLY A 89 2.85 9.84 0.48
C GLY A 89 1.88 10.85 1.09
N SER A 90 0.61 10.48 1.27
CA SER A 90 -0.40 11.35 1.90
C SER A 90 -0.10 11.55 3.38
N PHE A 91 0.21 10.47 4.11
CA PHE A 91 0.56 10.54 5.53
C PHE A 91 1.86 11.33 5.74
N ALA A 92 2.87 11.06 4.91
CA ALA A 92 4.17 11.72 4.97
C ALA A 92 4.05 13.22 4.69
N SER A 93 3.27 13.62 3.68
CA SER A 93 3.01 15.03 3.36
C SER A 93 2.32 15.77 4.51
N VAL A 94 1.25 15.21 5.07
CA VAL A 94 0.50 15.83 6.19
C VAL A 94 1.36 16.01 7.43
N ASN A 95 2.28 15.07 7.70
CA ASN A 95 3.11 15.07 8.90
C ASN A 95 4.54 15.59 8.67
N ASN A 96 4.85 16.12 7.49
CA ASN A 96 6.19 16.59 7.09
C ASN A 96 7.30 15.52 7.27
N PHE A 97 6.98 14.25 7.02
CA PHE A 97 7.99 13.19 6.95
C PHE A 97 8.54 13.07 5.53
N PRO A 98 9.85 12.81 5.36
CA PRO A 98 10.38 12.47 4.04
C PRO A 98 9.91 11.07 3.62
N LEU A 99 9.83 10.86 2.31
CA LEU A 99 9.47 9.57 1.75
C LEU A 99 10.56 8.54 2.02
N SER A 100 10.16 7.34 2.42
CA SER A 100 11.07 6.24 2.71
C SER A 100 11.40 5.45 1.45
N LYS A 101 12.39 4.54 1.53
CA LYS A 101 12.66 3.63 0.41
C LYS A 101 11.48 2.71 0.14
N LEU A 102 10.75 2.35 1.19
CA LEU A 102 9.54 1.55 1.10
C LEU A 102 8.46 2.20 0.24
N PHE A 103 8.36 3.53 0.19
CA PHE A 103 7.38 4.23 -0.67
C PHE A 103 7.45 3.78 -2.14
N LYS A 104 8.64 3.82 -2.73
CA LYS A 104 8.82 3.46 -4.15
C LYS A 104 8.55 1.98 -4.39
N ALA A 105 9.02 1.12 -3.49
CA ALA A 105 8.81 -0.33 -3.60
C ALA A 105 7.32 -0.70 -3.46
N ASP A 106 6.61 -0.07 -2.51
CA ASP A 106 5.16 -0.22 -2.33
C ASP A 106 4.40 0.15 -3.60
N LYS A 107 4.65 1.34 -4.17
CA LYS A 107 3.94 1.77 -5.38
C LYS A 107 4.26 0.90 -6.59
N LEU A 108 5.52 0.52 -6.78
CA LEU A 108 5.92 -0.35 -7.89
C LEU A 108 5.36 -1.77 -7.77
N SER A 109 5.06 -2.25 -6.56
CA SER A 109 4.50 -3.60 -6.34
C SER A 109 3.22 -3.85 -7.16
N MET A 110 2.40 -2.82 -7.35
CA MET A 110 1.15 -2.89 -8.10
C MET A 110 1.36 -3.26 -9.57
N ILE A 111 2.53 -2.93 -10.16
CA ILE A 111 2.87 -3.27 -11.55
C ILE A 111 3.02 -4.78 -11.74
N PHE A 112 3.49 -5.48 -10.70
CA PHE A 112 3.71 -6.92 -10.75
C PHE A 112 2.41 -7.72 -10.58
N LEU A 113 1.32 -7.07 -10.19
CA LEU A 113 0.01 -7.70 -10.10
C LEU A 113 -0.75 -7.50 -11.42
N SER A 114 -1.19 -8.60 -12.04
CA SER A 114 -2.01 -8.48 -13.24
C SER A 114 -3.32 -7.75 -12.93
N CYS A 115 -3.81 -6.96 -13.88
CA CYS A 115 -5.08 -6.23 -13.76
C CYS A 115 -6.22 -7.15 -13.32
N PHE A 116 -6.31 -8.35 -13.91
CA PHE A 116 -7.32 -9.35 -13.56
C PHE A 116 -7.26 -9.76 -12.08
N VAL A 117 -6.08 -10.11 -11.58
CA VAL A 117 -5.90 -10.53 -10.17
C VAL A 117 -6.18 -9.35 -9.24
N TYR A 118 -5.67 -8.15 -9.55
CA TYR A 118 -5.94 -6.94 -8.78
C TYR A 118 -7.45 -6.70 -8.65
N LEU A 119 -8.18 -6.77 -9.76
CA LEU A 119 -9.62 -6.52 -9.78
C LEU A 119 -10.41 -7.59 -9.01
N ILE A 120 -9.96 -8.85 -9.01
CA ILE A 120 -10.56 -9.90 -8.16
C ILE A 120 -10.36 -9.57 -6.69
N LEU A 121 -9.11 -9.34 -6.26
CA LEU A 121 -8.78 -9.09 -4.86
C LEU A 121 -9.49 -7.84 -4.33
N SER A 122 -9.39 -6.72 -5.06
CA SER A 122 -10.06 -5.48 -4.69
C SER A 122 -11.59 -5.57 -4.70
N SER A 123 -12.17 -6.50 -5.49
CA SER A 123 -13.60 -6.78 -5.45
C SER A 123 -14.00 -7.65 -4.26
N LEU A 124 -13.18 -8.65 -3.89
CA LEU A 124 -13.42 -9.50 -2.72
C LEU A 124 -13.33 -8.72 -1.41
N SER A 125 -12.37 -7.80 -1.31
CA SER A 125 -12.24 -6.91 -0.16
C SER A 125 -13.30 -5.80 -0.14
N GLY A 126 -13.72 -5.35 -1.32
CA GLY A 126 -14.65 -4.22 -1.53
C GLY A 126 -13.94 -2.87 -1.75
N GLU A 127 -12.61 -2.85 -1.72
CA GLU A 127 -11.77 -1.65 -1.87
C GLU A 127 -12.01 -0.94 -3.21
N ILE A 128 -12.29 -1.70 -4.28
CA ILE A 128 -12.50 -1.14 -5.61
C ILE A 128 -13.64 -0.10 -5.64
N ILE A 129 -14.65 -0.25 -4.77
CA ILE A 129 -15.77 0.69 -4.69
C ILE A 129 -15.30 2.03 -4.12
N GLU A 130 -14.42 2.00 -3.12
CA GLU A 130 -13.85 3.20 -2.50
C GLU A 130 -12.93 3.93 -3.50
N PHE A 131 -12.03 3.18 -4.15
CA PHE A 131 -11.09 3.74 -5.13
C PHE A 131 -11.78 4.39 -6.32
N MET A 132 -12.82 3.74 -6.87
CA MET A 132 -13.57 4.28 -8.00
C MET A 132 -14.35 5.54 -7.62
N LYS A 133 -14.95 5.59 -6.41
CA LYS A 133 -15.64 6.79 -5.91
C LYS A 133 -14.68 7.97 -5.76
N ILE A 134 -13.51 7.74 -5.15
CA ILE A 134 -12.46 8.77 -4.98
C ILE A 134 -11.99 9.29 -6.34
N SER A 135 -11.92 8.41 -7.33
CA SER A 135 -11.50 8.76 -8.70
C SER A 135 -12.61 9.39 -9.54
N GLY A 136 -13.80 9.65 -8.96
CA GLY A 136 -14.91 10.33 -9.62
C GLY A 136 -15.78 9.46 -10.54
N TYR A 137 -15.58 8.14 -10.55
CA TYR A 137 -16.41 7.23 -11.35
C TYR A 137 -17.79 7.05 -10.71
N LYS A 138 -18.85 7.34 -11.48
CA LYS A 138 -20.25 7.15 -11.06
C LYS A 138 -20.78 5.75 -11.37
N LYS A 139 -20.15 5.04 -12.32
CA LYS A 139 -20.50 3.68 -12.73
C LYS A 139 -19.30 2.77 -12.49
N PHE A 140 -19.56 1.54 -12.04
CA PHE A 140 -18.54 0.56 -11.68
C PHE A 140 -18.48 -0.61 -12.67
N ARG A 141 -18.59 -0.32 -13.97
CA ARG A 141 -18.53 -1.37 -15.00
C ARG A 141 -17.10 -1.90 -15.10
N THR A 142 -16.95 -3.10 -15.66
CA THR A 142 -15.65 -3.74 -15.84
C THR A 142 -14.67 -2.87 -16.63
N GLN A 143 -15.13 -2.21 -17.70
CA GLN A 143 -14.30 -1.30 -18.50
C GLN A 143 -13.81 -0.10 -17.68
N ASP A 144 -14.67 0.48 -16.85
CA ASP A 144 -14.34 1.62 -15.99
C ASP A 144 -13.24 1.21 -14.98
N LYS A 145 -13.34 0.00 -14.40
CA LYS A 145 -12.34 -0.58 -13.49
C LYS A 145 -10.99 -0.81 -14.15
N ILE A 146 -10.99 -1.36 -15.37
CA ILE A 146 -9.77 -1.62 -16.15
C ILE A 146 -9.08 -0.30 -16.50
N HIS A 147 -9.85 0.68 -16.99
CA HIS A 147 -9.32 2.00 -17.34
C HIS A 147 -8.72 2.70 -16.12
N TRP A 148 -9.40 2.65 -14.98
CA TRP A 148 -8.88 3.15 -13.71
C TRP A 148 -7.56 2.48 -13.31
N PHE A 149 -7.47 1.15 -13.42
CA PHE A 149 -6.26 0.40 -13.06
C PHE A 149 -5.05 0.85 -13.90
N TYR A 150 -5.17 0.86 -15.22
CA TYR A 150 -4.06 1.27 -16.09
C TYR A 150 -3.71 2.75 -15.93
N GLY A 151 -4.70 3.63 -15.73
CA GLY A 151 -4.44 5.03 -15.40
C GLY A 151 -3.69 5.20 -14.08
N THR A 152 -3.98 4.35 -13.09
CA THR A 152 -3.27 4.34 -11.80
C THR A 152 -1.83 3.87 -11.96
N ILE A 153 -1.58 2.79 -12.72
CA ILE A 153 -0.23 2.33 -13.04
C ILE A 153 0.58 3.43 -13.73
N HIS A 154 0.00 4.13 -14.71
CA HIS A 154 0.68 5.22 -15.41
C HIS A 154 1.12 6.33 -14.44
N LYS A 155 0.20 6.80 -13.59
CA LYS A 155 0.50 7.81 -12.56
C LYS A 155 1.56 7.35 -11.56
N ILE A 156 1.54 6.07 -11.17
CA ILE A 156 2.55 5.48 -10.29
C ILE A 156 3.93 5.57 -10.95
N MET A 157 4.03 5.19 -12.23
CA MET A 157 5.29 5.27 -12.97
C MET A 157 5.79 6.71 -13.03
N GLU A 158 4.95 7.66 -13.44
CA GLU A 158 5.33 9.08 -13.46
C GLU A 158 5.83 9.57 -12.11
N ARG A 159 5.12 9.24 -11.02
CA ARG A 159 5.49 9.68 -9.68
C ARG A 159 6.81 9.08 -9.20
N VAL A 160 7.03 7.79 -9.43
CA VAL A 160 8.25 7.09 -8.97
C VAL A 160 9.50 7.53 -9.72
N TYR A 161 9.38 7.94 -10.98
CA TYR A 161 10.49 8.41 -11.81
C TYR A 161 10.77 9.92 -11.72
N ASN A 162 9.80 10.73 -11.26
CA ASN A 162 9.95 12.18 -11.13
C ASN A 162 10.29 12.65 -9.69
N GLU A 163 10.10 11.81 -8.67
CA GLU A 163 10.54 12.03 -7.28
C GLU A 163 11.87 11.31 -6.97
#